data_AF-A0A9R1WWW2-F1
#
_entry.id   AF-A0A9R1WWW2-F1
#
_cell.length_a   1.000
_cell.length_b   1.000
_cell.length_c   1.000
_cell.angle_alpha   90.00
_cell.angle_beta   90.00
_cell.angle_gamma   90.00
#
_symmetry.space_group_name_H-M   'P 1'
#
loop_
_entity.id
_entity.type
_entity.pdbx_description
1 polymer ?
#
loop_
_entity_poly.entity_id
_entity_poly.type
_entity_poly.pdbx_seq_one_letter_code
_entity_poly.pdbx_strand_id
1 'polypeptide(L)'
;MDTSYVVDSTNMNTKIPSDAAETIEMVEDVEEIFIGNPEKFRELIEDAKKPLYKGCPNFTKLSTLIHLLKLKIVHTRRKSIQGNGFRVY
;
A
#
# COMPACT_ATOMS: atom_id res chain seq x y z
N MET A 1 33.48 36.42 3.25
CA MET A 1 32.42 36.26 4.25
C MET A 1 31.30 35.54 3.54
N ASP A 2 31.01 34.31 3.96
CA ASP A 2 29.98 33.45 3.38
C ASP A 2 28.61 34.08 3.58
N THR A 3 27.87 34.28 2.50
CA THR A 3 26.45 34.58 2.56
C THR A 3 25.71 33.29 2.85
N SER A 4 25.33 33.10 4.12
CA SER A 4 24.47 32.02 4.56
C SER A 4 23.14 32.08 3.80
N TYR A 5 22.85 31.03 3.03
CA TYR A 5 21.53 30.81 2.44
C TYR A 5 20.55 30.54 3.60
N VAL A 6 19.78 31.55 3.97
CA VAL A 6 18.66 31.40 4.91
C VAL A 6 17.57 30.69 4.12
N VAL A 7 17.42 29.38 4.34
CA VAL A 7 16.26 28.65 3.87
C VAL A 7 15.10 29.13 4.72
N ASP A 8 14.32 30.05 4.15
CA ASP A 8 13.10 30.56 4.75
C ASP A 8 12.11 29.40 4.93
N SER A 9 11.90 29.01 6.18
CA SER A 9 10.93 28.00 6.59
C SER A 9 9.52 28.59 6.51
N THR A 10 9.07 28.98 5.32
CA THR A 10 7.69 29.41 5.09
C THR A 10 6.87 28.26 4.51
N ASN A 11 6.16 27.59 5.43
CA ASN A 11 4.76 27.19 5.24
C ASN A 11 4.42 26.51 3.90
N MET A 12 4.65 25.20 3.84
CA MET A 12 3.90 24.33 2.93
C MET A 12 2.66 23.84 3.69
N ASN A 13 1.63 24.68 3.82
CA ASN A 13 0.25 24.19 4.00
C ASN A 13 -0.21 23.58 2.68
N THR A 14 0.49 22.54 2.26
CA THR A 14 -0.06 21.56 1.35
C THR A 14 -1.02 20.79 2.24
N LYS A 15 -2.33 21.04 2.09
CA LYS A 15 -3.34 20.08 2.56
C LYS A 15 -2.94 18.75 1.93
N ILE A 16 -2.20 17.93 2.70
CA ILE A 16 -1.95 16.56 2.36
C ILE A 16 -3.36 15.98 2.25
N PRO A 17 -3.79 15.50 1.07
CA PRO A 17 -5.10 14.91 0.94
C PRO A 17 -5.22 13.85 2.03
N SER A 18 -6.36 13.77 2.73
CA SER A 18 -6.54 12.87 3.89
C SER A 18 -6.00 11.46 3.63
N ASP A 19 -6.20 10.98 2.40
CA ASP A 19 -5.79 9.69 1.87
C ASP A 19 -4.25 9.54 1.77
N ALA A 20 -3.54 10.64 1.51
CA ALA A 20 -2.08 10.70 1.51
C ALA A 20 -1.50 10.73 2.94
N ALA A 21 -2.21 11.30 3.92
CA ALA A 21 -1.75 11.30 5.31
C ALA A 21 -1.83 9.89 5.92
N GLU A 22 -2.93 9.16 5.70
CA GLU A 22 -3.07 7.75 6.12
C GLU A 22 -2.03 6.84 5.45
N THR A 23 -1.70 7.09 4.17
CA THR A 23 -0.68 6.31 3.47
C THR A 23 0.74 6.65 3.90
N ILE A 24 1.01 7.89 4.32
CA ILE A 24 2.30 8.27 4.92
C ILE A 24 2.46 7.56 6.27
N GLU A 25 1.46 7.58 7.15
CA GLU A 25 1.48 6.90 8.45
C GLU A 25 1.76 5.39 8.29
N MET A 26 1.05 4.72 7.38
CA MET A 26 1.30 3.32 7.07
C MET A 26 2.72 3.03 6.55
N VAL A 27 3.32 3.97 5.81
CA VAL A 27 4.68 3.81 5.27
C VAL A 27 5.71 4.05 6.37
N GLU A 28 5.48 5.01 7.26
CA GLU A 28 6.30 5.27 8.44
C GLU A 28 6.27 4.08 9.41
N ASP A 29 5.11 3.47 9.65
CA ASP A 29 4.98 2.24 10.45
C ASP A 29 5.78 1.08 9.85
N VAL A 30 5.74 0.95 8.53
CA VAL A 30 6.53 -0.06 7.81
C VAL A 30 8.02 0.27 7.94
N GLU A 31 8.42 1.52 7.76
CA GLU A 31 9.80 1.93 8.00
C GLU A 31 10.24 1.62 9.43
N GLU A 32 9.41 1.86 10.46
CA GLU A 32 9.72 1.52 11.85
C GLU A 32 9.97 0.02 12.05
N ILE A 33 9.16 -0.85 11.42
CA ILE A 33 9.38 -2.30 11.41
C ILE A 33 10.74 -2.67 10.78
N PHE A 34 11.23 -1.87 9.83
CA PHE A 34 12.47 -2.10 9.10
C PHE A 34 13.65 -1.20 9.51
N ILE A 35 13.48 -0.27 10.46
CA ILE A 35 14.47 0.75 10.87
C ILE A 35 15.77 0.10 11.39
N GLY A 36 15.71 -1.13 11.90
CA GLY A 36 16.89 -1.90 12.30
C GLY A 36 17.49 -2.82 11.23
N ASN A 37 16.86 -2.97 10.06
CA ASN A 37 17.28 -3.88 8.99
C ASN A 37 16.81 -3.41 7.60
N PRO A 38 17.38 -2.32 7.05
CA PRO A 38 16.99 -1.80 5.73
C PRO A 38 17.21 -2.83 4.60
N GLU A 39 18.16 -3.75 4.77
CA GLU A 39 18.40 -4.86 3.83
C GLU A 39 17.19 -5.80 3.71
N LYS A 40 16.47 -6.07 4.82
CA LYS A 40 15.27 -6.92 4.78
C LYS A 40 14.13 -6.26 4.03
N PHE A 41 14.01 -4.93 4.14
CA PHE A 41 13.04 -4.19 3.34
C PHE A 41 13.40 -4.28 1.86
N ARG A 42 14.67 -4.11 1.51
CA ARG A 42 15.15 -4.26 0.12
C ARG A 42 14.88 -5.67 -0.42
N GLU A 43 15.17 -6.71 0.36
CA GLU A 43 14.87 -8.10 -0.02
C GLU A 43 13.38 -8.34 -0.24
N LEU A 44 12.52 -7.76 0.61
CA LEU A 44 11.07 -7.83 0.47
C LEU A 44 10.60 -7.17 -0.83
N ILE A 45 11.11 -5.98 -1.15
CA ILE A 45 10.79 -5.27 -2.39
C ILE A 45 11.26 -6.06 -3.61
N GLU A 46 12.47 -6.61 -3.57
CA GLU A 46 12.99 -7.43 -4.67
C GLU A 46 12.19 -8.73 -4.82
N ASP A 47 11.76 -9.35 -3.72
CA ASP A 47 10.88 -10.52 -3.79
C ASP A 47 9.49 -10.18 -4.34
N ALA A 48 8.93 -9.04 -3.94
CA ALA A 48 7.64 -8.55 -4.39
C ALA A 48 7.61 -8.26 -5.90
N LYS A 49 8.73 -7.82 -6.48
CA LYS A 49 8.89 -7.58 -7.92
C LYS A 49 9.00 -8.87 -8.75
N LYS A 50 9.38 -10.00 -8.15
CA LYS A 50 9.49 -11.26 -8.88
C LYS A 50 8.14 -11.68 -9.47
N PRO A 51 8.15 -12.37 -10.63
CA PRO A 51 6.94 -12.97 -11.17
C PRO A 51 6.37 -14.00 -10.19
N LEU A 52 5.06 -14.23 -10.25
CA LEU A 52 4.36 -15.18 -9.37
C LEU A 52 4.96 -16.60 -9.44
N TYR A 53 5.36 -17.01 -10.65
CA TYR A 53 6.10 -18.24 -10.93
C TYR A 53 6.93 -18.05 -12.22
N LYS A 54 7.89 -18.93 -12.48
CA LYS A 54 8.72 -18.87 -13.70
C LYS A 54 7.83 -18.94 -14.95
N GLY A 55 7.99 -18.00 -15.87
CA GLY A 55 7.17 -17.93 -17.10
C GLY A 55 5.86 -17.14 -16.95
N CYS A 56 5.62 -16.45 -15.83
CA CYS A 56 4.49 -15.53 -15.66
C CYS A 56 4.94 -14.06 -15.75
N PRO A 57 5.10 -13.47 -16.95
CA PRO A 57 5.65 -12.12 -17.09
C PRO A 57 4.67 -11.02 -16.65
N ASN A 58 3.38 -11.32 -16.58
CA ASN A 58 2.33 -10.31 -16.44
C ASN A 58 1.96 -10.01 -14.98
N PHE A 59 2.29 -10.92 -14.05
CA PHE A 59 1.89 -10.79 -12.65
C PHE A 59 3.08 -10.99 -11.71
N THR A 60 3.41 -9.93 -10.97
CA THR A 60 4.31 -9.99 -9.83
C THR A 60 3.61 -10.57 -8.61
N LYS A 61 4.39 -11.05 -7.63
CA LYS A 61 3.84 -11.53 -6.35
C LYS A 61 2.93 -10.49 -5.70
N LEU A 62 3.36 -9.23 -5.66
CA LEU A 62 2.57 -8.14 -5.09
C LEU A 62 1.29 -7.87 -5.88
N SER A 63 1.38 -7.78 -7.21
CA SER A 63 0.19 -7.54 -8.05
C SER A 63 -0.85 -8.66 -7.86
N THR A 64 -0.40 -9.91 -7.72
CA THR A 64 -1.28 -11.06 -7.50
C THR A 64 -2.00 -10.94 -6.15
N LEU A 65 -1.27 -10.57 -5.09
CA LEU A 65 -1.85 -10.39 -3.76
C LEU A 65 -2.91 -9.29 -3.74
N ILE A 66 -2.64 -8.15 -4.39
CA ILE A 66 -3.61 -7.05 -4.53
C ILE A 66 -4.87 -7.51 -5.27
N HIS A 67 -4.72 -8.26 -6.38
CA HIS A 67 -5.86 -8.82 -7.11
C HIS A 67 -6.67 -9.81 -6.24
N LEU A 68 -6.00 -10.68 -5.48
CA LEU A 68 -6.65 -11.63 -4.56
C LEU A 68 -7.42 -10.91 -3.43
N LEU A 69 -6.82 -9.88 -2.84
CA LEU A 69 -7.47 -9.04 -1.83
C LEU A 69 -8.73 -8.35 -2.41
N LYS A 70 -8.63 -7.78 -3.62
CA LYS A 70 -9.77 -7.20 -4.33
C LYS A 70 -10.88 -8.23 -4.54
N LEU A 71 -10.56 -9.43 -5.00
CA LEU A 71 -11.54 -10.52 -5.17
C LEU A 71 -12.20 -10.90 -3.85
N LYS A 72 -11.43 -11.01 -2.76
CA LYS A 72 -11.96 -11.31 -1.42
C LYS A 72 -12.90 -10.20 -0.94
N ILE A 73 -12.52 -8.93 -1.09
CA ILE A 73 -13.36 -7.79 -0.69
C ILE A 73 -14.67 -7.78 -1.49
N VAL A 74 -14.60 -7.95 -2.81
CA VAL A 74 -15.79 -8.01 -3.70
C VAL A 74 -16.69 -9.18 -3.31
N HIS A 75 -16.12 -10.35 -3.04
CA HIS A 75 -16.87 -11.52 -2.60
C HIS A 75 -17.56 -11.30 -1.24
N THR A 76 -16.83 -10.75 -0.28
CA THR A 76 -17.38 -10.40 1.05
C THR A 76 -18.51 -9.37 0.94
N ARG A 77 -18.37 -8.36 0.06
CA ARG A 77 -19.43 -7.38 -0.23
C ARG A 77 -20.66 -8.03 -0.89
N ARG A 78 -20.49 -9.02 -1.79
CA ARG A 78 -21.63 -9.76 -2.37
C ARG A 78 -22.41 -10.57 -1.33
N LYS A 79 -21.73 -11.21 -0.37
CA LYS A 79 -22.41 -11.96 0.69
C LYS A 79 -23.30 -11.10 1.59
N SER A 80 -22.99 -9.81 1.73
CA SER A 80 -23.83 -8.86 2.50
C SER A 80 -25.07 -8.40 1.75
N ILE A 81 -25.10 -8.44 0.41
CA ILE A 81 -26.24 -7.98 -0.40
C ILE A 81 -27.22 -9.14 -0.70
N GLN A 82 -26.76 -10.39 -0.55
CA GLN A 82 -27.56 -11.59 -0.80
C GLN A 82 -28.11 -12.25 0.48
N GLY A 83 -28.21 -11.47 1.56
CA GLY A 83 -28.85 -11.85 2.82
C GLY A 83 -30.13 -11.05 3.05
N ASN A 84 -31.14 -11.23 2.18
CA ASN A 84 -32.58 -11.05 2.45
C ASN A 84 -33.36 -11.21 1.14
N GLY A 85 -33.43 -12.43 0.62
CA GLY A 85 -34.06 -12.67 -0.67
C GLY A 85 -34.38 -14.13 -0.95
N PHE A 86 -35.01 -14.81 0.00
CA PHE A 86 -35.85 -15.97 -0.33
C PHE A 86 -37.16 -15.85 0.42
N ARG A 87 -38.22 -15.54 -0.34
CA ARG A 87 -39.61 -15.67 0.06
C ARG A 87 -40.16 -16.97 -0.54
N VAL A 88 -41.29 -17.42 0.03
CA VAL A 88 -42.23 -18.48 -0.42
C VAL A 88 -41.79 -19.88 0.07
N TYR A 89 -42.53 -20.58 0.95
CA TYR A 89 -43.99 -20.68 1.19
C TYR A 89 -44.37 -20.44 2.66
#